data_AF-A0A5S3SAG4-F1
#
_entry.id   AF-A0A5S3SAG4-F1
#
_cell.length_a   1.000
_cell.length_b   1.000
_cell.length_c   1.000
_cell.angle_alpha   90.00
_cell.angle_beta   90.00
_cell.angle_gamma   90.00
#
_symmetry.space_group_name_H-M   'P 1'
#
loop_
_entity.id
_entity.type
_entity.pdbx_description
1 polymer ?
#
loop_
_entity_poly.entity_id
_entity_poly.type
_entity_poly.pdbx_seq_one_letter_code
_entity_poly.pdbx_strand_id
1 'polypeptide(L)'
;MIGDIVDPATKAKILKIAEDSSPADARTGNIKVTRPNGENRLEHEYSIESMDVDNGKITLTREVGDKVIETTMSIEQFVGGHVIDGKVVNEEWSRETGTLTENELKLNKATKKAGSKRTVSSLPVMLKENVDTRDAEMLERDKHKAKTSPEETKRYNDQIPKINNESAKIGEKAADAAIKIQYPGYTRIHPTSLESSTSVKGNFDMVYKNADGDVIIVEAKGGSSPLGKMKIGKEYYQQGTTKYAEAITKNMAKASPNTTDKKAANAIEVAIESDNIKYLHIKTPITKTDGGSIVGEVEISEFDIELL
;
A
#
# COMPACT_ATOMS: atom_id res chain seq x y z
N MET A 1 -17.09 -9.00 21.98
CA MET A 1 -17.20 -10.21 21.16
C MET A 1 -15.87 -10.37 20.45
N ILE A 2 -15.09 -11.38 20.84
CA ILE A 2 -13.83 -11.74 20.18
C ILE A 2 -14.26 -12.54 18.96
N GLY A 3 -14.24 -11.92 17.78
CA GLY A 3 -14.63 -12.58 16.52
C GLY A 3 -13.67 -13.71 16.19
N ASP A 4 -14.19 -14.79 15.61
CA ASP A 4 -13.44 -15.98 15.22
C ASP A 4 -12.40 -15.64 14.14
N ILE A 5 -11.18 -15.37 14.58
CA ILE A 5 -10.03 -15.07 13.73
C ILE A 5 -9.72 -16.32 12.89
N VAL A 6 -9.75 -16.20 11.56
CA VAL A 6 -9.24 -17.24 10.64
C VAL A 6 -7.80 -17.56 11.03
N ASP A 7 -7.50 -18.84 11.25
CA ASP A 7 -6.17 -19.22 11.72
C ASP A 7 -5.08 -18.79 10.70
N PRO A 8 -3.88 -18.39 11.18
CA PRO A 8 -2.82 -17.89 10.31
C PRO A 8 -2.42 -18.84 9.16
N ALA A 9 -2.53 -20.16 9.34
CA ALA A 9 -2.15 -21.14 8.32
C ALA A 9 -3.20 -21.21 7.21
N THR A 10 -4.48 -21.11 7.53
CA THR A 10 -5.57 -21.01 6.55
C THR A 10 -5.46 -19.70 5.76
N LYS A 11 -5.21 -18.57 6.44
CA LYS A 11 -4.97 -17.29 5.78
C LYS A 11 -3.77 -17.34 4.81
N ALA A 12 -2.68 -17.96 5.21
CA ALA A 12 -1.51 -18.14 4.34
C ALA A 12 -1.80 -19.00 3.10
N LYS A 13 -2.62 -20.06 3.23
CA LYS A 13 -3.03 -20.89 2.08
C LYS A 13 -3.92 -20.13 1.10
N ILE A 14 -4.87 -19.34 1.59
CA ILE A 14 -5.75 -18.51 0.76
C ILE A 14 -4.93 -17.47 -0.02
N LEU A 15 -4.01 -16.78 0.66
CA LEU A 15 -3.11 -15.82 0.03
C LEU A 15 -2.26 -16.49 -1.04
N LYS A 16 -1.73 -17.69 -0.76
CA LYS A 16 -0.96 -18.46 -1.73
C LYS A 16 -1.78 -18.86 -2.96
N ILE A 17 -3.03 -19.28 -2.79
CA ILE A 17 -3.93 -19.59 -3.92
C ILE A 17 -4.16 -18.34 -4.79
N ALA A 18 -4.40 -17.19 -4.17
CA ALA A 18 -4.56 -15.92 -4.88
C ALA A 18 -3.27 -15.54 -5.64
N GLU A 19 -2.09 -15.75 -5.04
CA GLU A 19 -0.79 -15.52 -5.67
C GLU A 19 -0.54 -16.45 -6.86
N ASP A 20 -0.85 -17.74 -6.70
CA ASP A 20 -0.66 -18.77 -7.73
C ASP A 20 -1.63 -18.61 -8.92
N SER A 21 -2.76 -17.92 -8.73
CA SER A 21 -3.82 -17.72 -9.75
C SER A 21 -3.85 -16.32 -10.38
N SER A 22 -3.03 -15.39 -9.89
CA SER A 22 -2.99 -14.01 -10.41
C SER A 22 -2.28 -13.93 -11.77
N PRO A 23 -2.86 -13.32 -12.82
CA PRO A 23 -2.08 -12.83 -13.95
C PRO A 23 -0.96 -11.85 -13.54
N ALA A 24 0.05 -11.80 -14.39
CA ALA A 24 1.35 -11.21 -14.14
C ALA A 24 1.36 -9.73 -13.74
N ASP A 25 0.48 -8.91 -14.28
CA ASP A 25 0.52 -7.47 -14.10
C ASP A 25 -0.09 -7.04 -12.74
N ALA A 26 0.77 -7.02 -11.71
CA ALA A 26 0.57 -6.37 -10.40
C ALA A 26 -0.07 -7.20 -9.26
N ARG A 27 0.11 -8.53 -9.26
CA ARG A 27 -0.57 -9.42 -8.29
C ARG A 27 -2.08 -9.20 -8.37
N THR A 28 -2.61 -9.12 -9.58
CA THR A 28 -4.04 -9.03 -9.81
C THR A 28 -4.60 -10.42 -10.09
N GLY A 29 -5.66 -10.82 -9.38
CA GLY A 29 -6.39 -12.05 -9.63
C GLY A 29 -7.70 -11.75 -10.37
N ASN A 30 -8.19 -12.72 -11.13
CA ASN A 30 -9.55 -12.67 -11.68
C ASN A 30 -10.39 -13.74 -11.01
N ILE A 31 -11.51 -13.31 -10.44
CA ILE A 31 -12.57 -14.21 -10.01
C ILE A 31 -13.81 -13.98 -10.85
N LYS A 32 -14.51 -15.06 -11.14
CA LYS A 32 -15.80 -15.05 -11.80
C LYS A 32 -16.84 -15.60 -10.84
N VAL A 33 -17.62 -14.69 -10.26
CA VAL A 33 -18.68 -15.02 -9.29
C VAL A 33 -20.04 -14.72 -9.91
N THR A 34 -21.00 -15.60 -9.63
CA THR A 34 -22.36 -15.44 -10.12
C THR A 34 -23.17 -14.62 -9.11
N ARG A 35 -23.88 -13.59 -9.58
CA ARG A 35 -24.74 -12.78 -8.71
C ARG A 35 -25.87 -13.61 -8.08
N PRO A 36 -26.41 -13.21 -6.92
CA PRO A 36 -27.51 -13.91 -6.25
C PRO A 36 -28.78 -14.09 -7.11
N ASN A 37 -28.99 -13.24 -8.12
CA ASN A 37 -30.12 -13.30 -9.05
C ASN A 37 -29.86 -14.17 -10.30
N GLY A 38 -28.69 -14.84 -10.40
CA GLY A 38 -28.33 -15.70 -11.52
C GLY A 38 -27.96 -14.98 -12.82
N GLU A 39 -28.10 -13.65 -12.87
CA GLU A 39 -27.81 -12.83 -14.04
C GLU A 39 -26.47 -12.12 -13.88
N ASN A 40 -25.58 -12.37 -14.85
CA ASN A 40 -24.22 -11.87 -14.97
C ASN A 40 -23.19 -12.58 -14.09
N ARG A 41 -22.18 -13.14 -14.78
CA ARG A 41 -20.91 -13.55 -14.19
C ARG A 41 -20.03 -12.31 -14.13
N LEU A 42 -19.86 -11.73 -12.95
CA LEU A 42 -18.95 -10.60 -12.78
C LEU A 42 -17.52 -11.15 -12.76
N GLU A 43 -16.71 -10.70 -13.71
CA GLU A 43 -15.27 -10.87 -13.65
C GLU A 43 -14.71 -9.71 -12.82
N HIS A 44 -14.18 -10.02 -11.65
CA HIS A 44 -13.53 -9.04 -10.78
C HIS A 44 -12.03 -9.25 -10.87
N GLU A 45 -11.36 -8.25 -11.44
CA GLU A 45 -9.94 -8.06 -11.24
C GLU A 45 -9.72 -7.41 -9.87
N TYR A 46 -8.86 -8.02 -9.05
CA TYR A 46 -8.51 -7.51 -7.72
C TYR A 46 -7.01 -7.62 -7.48
N SER A 47 -6.41 -6.67 -6.77
CA SER A 47 -5.03 -6.84 -6.28
C SER A 47 -5.01 -7.65 -4.99
N ILE A 48 -4.08 -8.58 -4.83
CA ILE A 48 -3.85 -9.32 -3.57
C ILE A 48 -3.61 -8.35 -2.40
N GLU A 49 -2.98 -7.21 -2.64
CA GLU A 49 -2.70 -6.20 -1.60
C GLU A 49 -3.97 -5.52 -1.07
N SER A 50 -5.02 -5.52 -1.91
CA SER A 50 -6.34 -4.96 -1.66
C SER A 50 -7.30 -5.95 -1.00
N MET A 51 -6.86 -7.21 -0.84
CA MET A 51 -7.64 -8.28 -0.23
C MET A 51 -7.56 -8.20 1.29
N ASP A 52 -8.73 -8.24 1.93
CA ASP A 52 -8.84 -8.50 3.36
C ASP A 52 -9.45 -9.88 3.60
N VAL A 53 -8.82 -10.63 4.50
CA VAL A 53 -9.22 -11.99 4.89
C VAL A 53 -9.55 -11.92 6.37
N ASP A 54 -10.86 -11.94 6.66
CA ASP A 54 -11.40 -11.84 8.01
C ASP A 54 -12.69 -12.66 8.14
N ASN A 55 -12.86 -13.32 9.30
CA ASN A 55 -14.09 -14.04 9.70
C ASN A 55 -14.73 -14.93 8.60
N GLY A 56 -13.93 -15.78 7.94
CA GLY A 56 -14.44 -16.69 6.91
C GLY A 56 -14.85 -16.02 5.58
N LYS A 57 -14.52 -14.74 5.40
CA LYS A 57 -14.84 -13.96 4.20
C LYS A 57 -13.61 -13.34 3.57
N ILE A 58 -13.73 -13.06 2.28
CA ILE A 58 -12.76 -12.34 1.48
C ILE A 58 -13.41 -11.05 1.01
N THR A 59 -12.77 -9.91 1.27
CA THR A 59 -13.19 -8.61 0.73
C THR A 59 -12.15 -8.10 -0.25
N LEU A 60 -12.57 -7.86 -1.48
CA LEU A 60 -11.78 -7.28 -2.55
C LEU A 60 -12.15 -5.81 -2.72
N THR A 61 -11.17 -4.95 -2.99
CA THR A 61 -11.42 -3.51 -3.08
C THR A 61 -10.90 -2.94 -4.39
N ARG A 62 -11.74 -2.18 -5.10
CA ARG A 62 -11.40 -1.53 -6.37
C ARG A 62 -11.74 -0.04 -6.35
N GLU A 63 -10.80 0.80 -6.74
CA GLU A 63 -11.07 2.24 -6.89
C GLU A 63 -11.73 2.53 -8.25
N VAL A 64 -12.82 3.30 -8.25
CA VAL A 64 -13.50 3.79 -9.45
C VAL A 64 -13.84 5.27 -9.23
N GLY A 65 -13.06 6.16 -9.83
CA GLY A 65 -13.25 7.60 -9.66
C GLY A 65 -13.04 8.04 -8.21
N ASP A 66 -14.10 8.53 -7.57
CA ASP A 66 -14.19 8.97 -6.18
C ASP A 66 -14.86 7.93 -5.27
N LYS A 67 -14.89 6.66 -5.70
CA LYS A 67 -15.47 5.54 -4.95
C LYS A 67 -14.48 4.40 -4.79
N VAL A 68 -14.71 3.61 -3.74
CA VAL A 68 -14.18 2.25 -3.59
C VAL A 68 -15.35 1.28 -3.65
N ILE A 69 -15.26 0.30 -4.54
CA ILE A 69 -16.17 -0.83 -4.60
C ILE A 69 -15.57 -1.93 -3.74
N GLU A 70 -16.29 -2.34 -2.69
CA GLU A 70 -15.98 -3.53 -1.91
C GLU A 70 -16.81 -4.70 -2.40
N THR A 71 -16.16 -5.79 -2.79
CA THR A 71 -16.81 -7.05 -3.14
C THR A 71 -16.44 -8.08 -2.07
N THR A 72 -17.39 -8.42 -1.20
CA THR A 72 -17.20 -9.41 -0.13
C THR A 72 -17.84 -10.74 -0.52
N MET A 73 -17.18 -11.86 -0.25
CA MET A 73 -17.64 -13.23 -0.54
C MET A 73 -17.14 -14.24 0.50
N SER A 74 -17.66 -15.48 0.48
CA SER A 74 -17.10 -16.58 1.29
C SER A 74 -15.73 -17.02 0.76
N ILE A 75 -14.97 -17.74 1.59
CA ILE A 75 -13.70 -18.35 1.16
C ILE A 75 -13.97 -19.37 0.03
N GLU A 76 -15.04 -20.16 0.13
CA GLU A 76 -15.44 -21.14 -0.89
C GLU A 76 -15.75 -20.48 -2.24
N GLN A 77 -16.52 -19.39 -2.24
CA GLN A 77 -16.78 -18.60 -3.44
C GLN A 77 -15.51 -18.01 -4.03
N PHE A 78 -14.62 -17.50 -3.18
CA PHE A 78 -13.34 -16.96 -3.62
C PHE A 78 -12.52 -18.05 -4.29
N VAL A 79 -12.27 -19.18 -3.60
CA VAL A 79 -11.48 -20.31 -4.13
C VAL A 79 -12.09 -20.89 -5.40
N GLY A 80 -13.40 -21.17 -5.39
CA GLY A 80 -14.10 -21.73 -6.54
C GLY A 80 -14.20 -20.77 -7.73
N GLY A 81 -14.34 -19.46 -7.46
CA GLY A 81 -14.49 -18.42 -8.47
C GLY A 81 -13.23 -18.07 -9.25
N HIS A 82 -12.03 -18.48 -8.80
CA HIS A 82 -10.79 -18.16 -9.51
C HIS A 82 -10.82 -18.62 -10.97
N VAL A 83 -10.31 -17.76 -11.85
CA VAL A 83 -10.19 -18.07 -13.28
C VAL A 83 -8.74 -18.42 -13.58
N ILE A 84 -8.49 -19.68 -13.94
CA ILE A 84 -7.18 -20.19 -14.37
C ILE A 84 -7.34 -20.68 -15.80
N ASP A 85 -6.50 -20.18 -16.71
CA ASP A 85 -6.56 -20.48 -18.15
C ASP A 85 -7.97 -20.28 -18.76
N GLY A 86 -8.67 -19.24 -18.33
CA GLY A 86 -10.01 -18.90 -18.79
C GLY A 86 -11.13 -19.80 -18.24
N LYS A 87 -10.82 -20.72 -17.31
CA LYS A 87 -11.78 -21.64 -16.68
C LYS A 87 -11.92 -21.33 -15.20
N VAL A 88 -13.14 -21.40 -14.70
CA VAL A 88 -13.46 -21.26 -13.28
C VAL A 88 -13.04 -22.55 -12.56
N VAL A 89 -12.33 -22.42 -11.43
CA VAL A 89 -11.80 -23.56 -10.65
C VAL A 89 -12.91 -24.50 -10.20
N ASN A 90 -14.02 -23.96 -9.68
CA ASN A 90 -15.20 -24.75 -9.32
C ASN A 90 -16.48 -23.91 -9.54
N GLU A 91 -17.24 -24.29 -10.57
CA GLU A 91 -18.49 -23.64 -10.97
C GLU A 91 -19.61 -23.73 -9.93
N GLU A 92 -19.64 -24.77 -9.10
CA GLU A 92 -20.65 -24.93 -8.05
C GLU A 92 -20.34 -23.99 -6.88
N TRP A 93 -19.08 -23.95 -6.46
CA TRP A 93 -18.64 -23.07 -5.38
C TRP A 93 -18.69 -21.59 -5.76
N SER A 94 -18.39 -21.24 -7.01
CA SER A 94 -18.55 -19.87 -7.52
C SER A 94 -20.01 -19.41 -7.64
N ARG A 95 -20.97 -20.35 -7.51
CA ARG A 95 -22.41 -20.12 -7.54
C ARG A 95 -23.06 -20.14 -6.16
N GLU A 96 -22.31 -20.43 -5.09
CA GLU A 96 -22.88 -20.47 -3.75
C GLU A 96 -23.63 -19.15 -3.48
N THR A 97 -24.96 -19.21 -3.43
CA THR A 97 -25.80 -18.02 -3.49
C THR A 97 -25.94 -17.40 -2.10
N GLY A 98 -25.71 -16.09 -1.99
CA GLY A 98 -26.12 -15.29 -0.81
C GLY A 98 -25.00 -14.62 0.00
N THR A 99 -23.73 -14.90 -0.27
CA THR A 99 -22.58 -14.30 0.44
C THR A 99 -21.89 -13.16 -0.31
N LEU A 100 -22.21 -12.98 -1.61
CA LEU A 100 -21.66 -11.88 -2.42
C LEU A 100 -22.37 -10.56 -2.08
N THR A 101 -21.63 -9.59 -1.55
CA THR A 101 -22.12 -8.23 -1.34
C THR A 101 -21.21 -7.22 -2.01
N GLU A 102 -21.78 -6.36 -2.85
CA GLU A 102 -21.09 -5.20 -3.43
C GLU A 102 -21.51 -3.93 -2.69
N ASN A 103 -20.55 -3.19 -2.13
CA ASN A 103 -20.79 -1.90 -1.51
C ASN A 103 -19.99 -0.83 -2.23
N GLU A 104 -20.67 0.21 -2.71
CA GLU A 104 -20.01 1.43 -3.21
C GLU A 104 -19.82 2.40 -2.05
N LEU A 105 -18.58 2.60 -1.65
CA LEU A 105 -18.21 3.52 -0.58
C LEU A 105 -17.47 4.73 -1.14
N LYS A 106 -17.70 5.90 -0.57
CA LYS A 106 -17.01 7.13 -0.97
C LYS A 106 -15.50 7.02 -0.67
N LEU A 107 -14.67 7.45 -1.61
CA LEU A 107 -13.22 7.65 -1.44
C LEU A 107 -12.91 9.14 -1.29
N ASN A 108 -12.53 9.54 -0.09
CA ASN A 108 -12.01 10.87 0.18
C ASN A 108 -10.52 10.92 -0.20
N LYS A 109 -10.21 11.56 -1.33
CA LYS A 109 -8.84 11.74 -1.82
C LYS A 109 -8.14 12.90 -1.11
N ALA A 110 -6.83 12.78 -0.95
CA ALA A 110 -6.03 13.85 -0.39
C ALA A 110 -5.80 14.96 -1.41
N THR A 111 -5.84 16.21 -0.95
CA THR A 111 -5.47 17.39 -1.75
C THR A 111 -4.07 17.86 -1.38
N LYS A 112 -3.46 18.66 -2.25
CA LYS A 112 -2.13 19.25 -2.04
C LYS A 112 -2.27 20.74 -1.78
N LYS A 113 -1.50 21.23 -0.82
CA LYS A 113 -1.42 22.66 -0.55
C LYS A 113 -0.83 23.37 -1.76
N ALA A 114 -1.53 24.39 -2.25
CA ALA A 114 -1.12 25.14 -3.43
C ALA A 114 0.30 25.73 -3.24
N GLY A 115 1.14 25.65 -4.26
CA GLY A 115 2.52 26.16 -4.21
C GLY A 115 3.50 25.37 -3.34
N SER A 116 3.09 24.25 -2.71
CA SER A 116 3.98 23.46 -1.85
C SER A 116 4.93 22.53 -2.61
N LYS A 117 4.65 22.25 -3.89
CA LYS A 117 5.44 21.34 -4.72
C LYS A 117 6.83 21.93 -4.96
N ARG A 118 7.86 21.13 -4.68
CA ARG A 118 9.26 21.46 -4.95
C ARG A 118 10.08 20.20 -5.21
N THR A 119 11.27 20.38 -5.77
CA THR A 119 12.17 19.29 -6.14
C THR A 119 13.49 19.42 -5.41
N VAL A 120 14.03 18.28 -4.97
CA VAL A 120 15.37 18.16 -4.38
C VAL A 120 16.21 17.24 -5.27
N SER A 121 17.32 17.76 -5.77
CA SER A 121 18.29 17.01 -6.57
C SER A 121 19.57 16.78 -5.77
N SER A 122 20.49 15.97 -6.31
CA SER A 122 21.82 15.73 -5.71
C SER A 122 21.78 15.16 -4.29
N LEU A 123 20.96 14.12 -4.08
CA LEU A 123 20.81 13.49 -2.77
C LEU A 123 22.12 12.80 -2.35
N PRO A 124 22.63 13.04 -1.13
CA PRO A 124 23.85 12.43 -0.61
C PRO A 124 23.55 11.01 -0.06
N VAL A 125 22.90 10.17 -0.86
CA VAL A 125 22.51 8.81 -0.45
C VAL A 125 22.88 7.79 -1.52
N MET A 126 23.41 6.66 -1.08
CA MET A 126 23.72 5.52 -1.95
C MET A 126 22.44 4.72 -2.21
N LEU A 127 21.80 5.00 -3.35
CA LEU A 127 20.64 4.24 -3.82
C LEU A 127 21.01 3.18 -4.86
N LYS A 128 22.26 3.21 -5.36
CA LYS A 128 22.70 2.39 -6.49
C LYS A 128 22.47 0.89 -6.26
N GLU A 129 22.75 0.38 -5.06
CA GLU A 129 22.53 -1.03 -4.74
C GLU A 129 21.04 -1.43 -4.80
N ASN A 130 20.15 -0.63 -4.20
CA ASN A 130 18.70 -0.89 -4.25
C ASN A 130 18.17 -0.76 -5.68
N VAL A 131 18.68 0.21 -6.45
CA VAL A 131 18.33 0.41 -7.86
C VAL A 131 18.79 -0.78 -8.71
N ASP A 132 20.02 -1.25 -8.53
CA ASP A 132 20.58 -2.39 -9.26
C ASP A 132 19.85 -3.68 -8.92
N THR A 133 19.53 -3.89 -7.65
CA THR A 133 18.73 -5.05 -7.20
C THR A 133 17.35 -5.00 -7.82
N ARG A 134 16.68 -3.84 -7.78
CA ARG A 134 15.38 -3.63 -8.42
C ARG A 134 15.43 -3.93 -9.92
N ASP A 135 16.44 -3.44 -10.62
CA ASP A 135 16.61 -3.66 -12.06
C ASP A 135 16.91 -5.13 -12.38
N ALA A 136 17.71 -5.81 -11.57
CA ALA A 136 17.97 -7.23 -11.71
C ALA A 136 16.69 -8.06 -11.54
N GLU A 137 15.86 -7.75 -10.55
CA GLU A 137 14.57 -8.44 -10.33
C GLU A 137 13.56 -8.10 -11.44
N MET A 138 13.59 -6.89 -12.00
CA MET A 138 12.82 -6.55 -13.20
C MET A 138 13.29 -7.33 -14.42
N LEU A 139 14.59 -7.47 -14.63
CA LEU A 139 15.15 -8.25 -15.72
C LEU A 139 14.79 -9.73 -15.57
N GLU A 140 14.86 -10.27 -14.35
CA GLU A 140 14.46 -11.66 -14.07
C GLU A 140 12.97 -11.86 -14.35
N ARG A 141 12.12 -10.95 -13.88
CA ARG A 141 10.69 -10.95 -14.19
C ARG A 141 10.45 -10.95 -15.70
N ASP A 142 11.17 -10.12 -16.45
CA ASP A 142 10.99 -9.93 -17.90
C ASP A 142 11.47 -11.15 -18.72
N LYS A 143 12.26 -12.08 -18.13
CA LYS A 143 12.57 -13.39 -18.75
C LYS A 143 11.36 -14.32 -18.76
N HIS A 144 10.42 -14.10 -17.84
CA HIS A 144 9.20 -14.88 -17.70
C HIS A 144 8.05 -14.20 -18.42
N LYS A 145 7.19 -15.00 -19.04
CA LYS A 145 5.99 -14.49 -19.70
C LYS A 145 4.77 -14.86 -18.90
N ALA A 146 4.18 -13.83 -18.33
CA ALA A 146 2.78 -13.76 -17.99
C ALA A 146 1.88 -14.63 -18.89
N LYS A 147 0.98 -15.42 -18.30
CA LYS A 147 -0.12 -16.08 -19.03
C LYS A 147 0.34 -17.10 -20.09
N THR A 148 1.63 -17.49 -20.08
CA THR A 148 2.17 -18.53 -20.98
C THR A 148 1.98 -19.93 -20.39
N SER A 149 2.23 -20.09 -19.09
CA SER A 149 1.86 -21.27 -18.30
C SER A 149 1.67 -20.86 -16.83
N PRO A 150 1.08 -21.73 -15.98
CA PRO A 150 1.02 -21.51 -14.53
C PRO A 150 2.41 -21.31 -13.91
N GLU A 151 3.39 -22.11 -14.29
CA GLU A 151 4.76 -22.04 -13.76
C GLU A 151 5.47 -20.73 -14.15
N GLU A 152 5.35 -20.30 -15.41
CA GLU A 152 5.94 -19.05 -15.87
C GLU A 152 5.24 -17.82 -15.27
N THR A 153 3.92 -17.89 -15.08
CA THR A 153 3.15 -16.84 -14.40
C THR A 153 3.57 -16.75 -12.94
N LYS A 154 3.75 -17.89 -12.26
CA LYS A 154 4.24 -17.91 -10.89
C LYS A 154 5.64 -17.29 -10.78
N ARG A 155 6.58 -17.67 -11.64
CA ARG A 155 7.95 -17.10 -11.65
C ARG A 155 7.95 -15.60 -11.91
N TYR A 156 7.09 -15.12 -12.80
CA TYR A 156 6.88 -13.70 -13.00
C TYR A 156 6.39 -13.03 -11.70
N ASN A 157 5.34 -13.58 -11.07
CA ASN A 157 4.70 -13.02 -9.88
C ASN A 157 5.61 -13.01 -8.65
N ASP A 158 6.50 -13.99 -8.52
CA ASP A 158 7.47 -14.09 -7.43
C ASP A 158 8.44 -12.89 -7.40
N GLN A 159 8.66 -12.20 -8.54
CA GLN A 159 9.55 -11.04 -8.61
C GLN A 159 8.88 -9.71 -8.27
N ILE A 160 7.57 -9.57 -8.50
CA ILE A 160 6.81 -8.33 -8.22
C ILE A 160 6.99 -7.81 -6.78
N PRO A 161 6.81 -8.61 -5.71
CA PRO A 161 7.00 -8.11 -4.34
C PRO A 161 8.44 -7.70 -4.08
N LYS A 162 9.44 -8.34 -4.70
CA LYS A 162 10.84 -7.93 -4.56
C LYS A 162 11.10 -6.57 -5.21
N ILE A 163 10.57 -6.36 -6.42
CA ILE A 163 10.64 -5.07 -7.12
C ILE A 163 9.93 -3.98 -6.31
N ASN A 164 8.74 -4.27 -5.77
CA ASN A 164 7.99 -3.34 -4.95
C ASN A 164 8.74 -2.99 -3.64
N ASN A 165 9.31 -3.99 -2.98
CA ASN A 165 10.11 -3.80 -1.77
C ASN A 165 11.34 -2.92 -2.03
N GLU A 166 12.08 -3.17 -3.10
CA GLU A 166 13.23 -2.32 -3.44
C GLU A 166 12.79 -0.92 -3.88
N SER A 167 11.67 -0.79 -4.57
CA SER A 167 11.08 0.52 -4.90
C SER A 167 10.70 1.30 -3.63
N ALA A 168 10.08 0.64 -2.65
CA ALA A 168 9.73 1.25 -1.36
C ALA A 168 10.99 1.73 -0.62
N LYS A 169 12.01 0.88 -0.49
CA LYS A 169 13.30 1.25 0.13
C LYS A 169 13.97 2.43 -0.56
N ILE A 170 13.97 2.47 -1.89
CA ILE A 170 14.48 3.61 -2.66
C ILE A 170 13.72 4.88 -2.26
N GLY A 171 12.39 4.81 -2.24
CA GLY A 171 11.52 5.92 -1.84
C GLY A 171 11.81 6.43 -0.43
N GLU A 172 11.89 5.53 0.55
CA GLU A 172 12.14 5.85 1.95
C GLU A 172 13.54 6.49 2.17
N LYS A 173 14.59 5.89 1.60
CA LYS A 173 15.97 6.38 1.72
C LYS A 173 16.14 7.75 1.05
N ALA A 174 15.57 7.92 -0.14
CA ALA A 174 15.61 9.20 -0.85
C ALA A 174 14.83 10.28 -0.12
N ALA A 175 13.66 9.95 0.44
CA ALA A 175 12.85 10.87 1.23
C ALA A 175 13.53 11.30 2.54
N ASP A 176 14.18 10.38 3.26
CA ASP A 176 14.98 10.72 4.45
C ASP A 176 16.14 11.66 4.13
N ALA A 177 16.86 11.39 3.05
CA ALA A 177 17.93 12.28 2.58
C ALA A 177 17.38 13.67 2.23
N ALA A 178 16.24 13.74 1.53
CA ALA A 178 15.60 15.00 1.16
C ALA A 178 15.13 15.81 2.39
N ILE A 179 14.56 15.15 3.41
CA ILE A 179 14.18 15.82 4.66
C ILE A 179 15.41 16.41 5.36
N LYS A 180 16.51 15.65 5.48
CA LYS A 180 17.73 16.14 6.13
C LYS A 180 18.32 17.38 5.47
N ILE A 181 18.20 17.49 4.15
CA ILE A 181 18.66 18.67 3.38
C ILE A 181 17.71 19.86 3.60
N GLN A 182 16.40 19.63 3.48
CA GLN A 182 15.40 20.70 3.42
C GLN A 182 14.98 21.21 4.81
N TYR A 183 15.12 20.38 5.83
CA TYR A 183 14.68 20.65 7.19
C TYR A 183 15.82 20.38 8.19
N PRO A 184 16.92 21.16 8.12
CA PRO A 184 17.99 21.04 9.10
C PRO A 184 17.44 21.28 10.51
N GLY A 185 17.85 20.44 11.47
CA GLY A 185 17.35 20.49 12.85
C GLY A 185 16.18 19.55 13.16
N TYR A 186 15.56 18.93 12.15
CA TYR A 186 14.61 17.84 12.36
C TYR A 186 15.32 16.50 12.49
N THR A 187 14.91 15.72 13.49
CA THR A 187 15.43 14.36 13.74
C THR A 187 14.32 13.34 13.52
N ARG A 188 14.62 12.24 12.83
CA ARG A 188 13.68 11.13 12.64
C ARG A 188 13.41 10.45 13.97
N ILE A 189 12.15 10.39 14.37
CA ILE A 189 11.69 9.70 15.59
C ILE A 189 10.95 8.39 15.30
N HIS A 190 10.52 8.19 14.05
CA HIS A 190 9.97 6.93 13.57
C HIS A 190 10.27 6.76 12.06
N PRO A 191 10.63 5.54 11.60
CA PRO A 191 11.16 4.43 12.39
C PRO A 191 12.62 4.70 12.81
N THR A 192 13.17 3.88 13.71
CA THR A 192 14.59 4.00 14.13
C THR A 192 15.54 3.70 12.98
N SER A 193 15.21 2.72 12.14
CA SER A 193 16.04 2.25 11.02
C SER A 193 15.16 2.06 9.78
N LEU A 194 15.65 2.49 8.62
CA LEU A 194 15.03 2.25 7.33
C LEU A 194 15.40 0.87 6.74
N GLU A 195 16.48 0.26 7.20
CA GLU A 195 16.91 -1.06 6.69
C GLU A 195 16.06 -2.20 7.27
N SER A 196 15.58 -2.00 8.49
CA SER A 196 14.76 -2.98 9.22
C SER A 196 13.29 -2.57 9.34
N SER A 197 12.91 -1.38 8.85
CA SER A 197 11.50 -1.01 8.78
C SER A 197 10.85 -1.79 7.66
N THR A 198 9.88 -2.61 8.01
CA THR A 198 8.89 -3.07 7.05
C THR A 198 7.78 -2.03 7.03
N SER A 199 7.39 -1.57 5.84
CA SER A 199 6.16 -0.78 5.70
C SER A 199 4.99 -1.68 6.10
N VAL A 200 4.39 -1.42 7.27
CA VAL A 200 3.25 -2.17 7.80
C VAL A 200 2.01 -1.32 7.66
N LYS A 201 0.89 -1.93 7.23
CA LYS A 201 -0.43 -1.28 7.27
C LYS A 201 -0.68 -0.74 8.68
N GLY A 202 -0.89 0.57 8.82
CA GLY A 202 -1.29 1.19 10.08
C GLY A 202 -0.31 2.19 10.70
N ASN A 203 0.85 2.42 10.10
CA ASN A 203 1.83 3.43 10.53
C ASN A 203 2.15 4.42 9.39
N PHE A 204 2.75 5.57 9.72
CA PHE A 204 3.35 6.47 8.74
C PHE A 204 4.73 5.97 8.31
N ASP A 205 5.15 6.25 7.06
CA ASP A 205 6.47 5.80 6.58
C ASP A 205 7.61 6.41 7.42
N MET A 206 7.54 7.73 7.72
CA MET A 206 8.46 8.38 8.65
C MET A 206 7.81 9.53 9.41
N VAL A 207 8.32 9.81 10.61
CA VAL A 207 7.96 10.98 11.43
C VAL A 207 9.22 11.63 11.97
N TYR A 208 9.32 12.95 11.85
CA TYR A 208 10.43 13.77 12.32
C TYR A 208 9.95 14.82 13.31
N LYS A 209 10.84 15.23 14.21
CA LYS A 209 10.60 16.27 15.20
C LYS A 209 11.83 17.19 15.35
N ASN A 210 11.63 18.50 15.54
CA ASN A 210 12.71 19.43 15.90
C ASN A 210 12.73 19.74 17.42
N ALA A 211 13.64 20.63 17.84
CA ALA A 211 13.77 21.03 19.25
C ALA A 211 12.56 21.82 19.78
N ASP A 212 11.88 22.57 18.90
CA ASP A 212 10.76 23.44 19.24
C ASP A 212 9.45 22.66 19.42
N GLY A 213 9.40 21.41 18.95
CA GLY A 213 8.24 20.54 19.08
C GLY A 213 7.51 20.27 17.77
N ASP A 214 7.87 20.97 16.70
CA ASP A 214 7.26 20.83 15.37
C ASP A 214 7.47 19.43 14.82
N VAL A 215 6.49 18.95 14.06
CA VAL A 215 6.47 17.60 13.50
C VAL A 215 6.30 17.61 12.00
N ILE A 216 7.06 16.73 11.34
CA ILE A 216 6.87 16.40 9.92
C ILE A 216 6.50 14.93 9.82
N ILE A 217 5.32 14.64 9.29
CA ILE A 217 4.89 13.32 8.84
C ILE A 217 5.25 13.17 7.36
N VAL A 218 5.78 12.02 6.97
CA VAL A 218 6.17 11.72 5.58
C VAL A 218 5.50 10.45 5.09
N GLU A 219 4.89 10.53 3.90
CA GLU A 219 4.53 9.39 3.04
C GLU A 219 5.53 9.35 1.88
N ALA A 220 6.40 8.35 1.90
CA ALA A 220 7.44 8.14 0.89
C ALA A 220 6.96 7.15 -0.16
N LYS A 221 7.20 7.47 -1.45
CA LYS A 221 6.82 6.60 -2.57
C LYS A 221 7.98 6.52 -3.57
N GLY A 222 8.44 5.32 -3.88
CA GLY A 222 9.40 5.08 -4.95
C GLY A 222 8.73 4.72 -6.27
N GLY A 223 9.23 5.29 -7.36
CA GLY A 223 8.68 5.09 -8.70
C GLY A 223 7.25 5.64 -8.83
N SER A 224 6.33 4.76 -9.23
CA SER A 224 4.95 5.10 -9.56
C SER A 224 3.93 4.52 -8.57
N SER A 225 4.38 4.06 -7.40
CA SER A 225 3.49 3.48 -6.39
C SER A 225 2.41 4.49 -5.96
N PRO A 226 1.13 4.08 -5.93
CA PRO A 226 0.05 4.97 -5.52
C PRO A 226 0.08 5.24 -4.02
N LEU A 227 -0.68 6.25 -3.59
CA LEU A 227 -0.97 6.46 -2.18
C LEU A 227 -1.92 5.36 -1.67
N GLY A 228 -1.66 4.88 -0.47
CA GLY A 228 -2.52 3.95 0.25
C GLY A 228 -3.85 4.58 0.69
N LYS A 229 -4.77 3.74 1.15
CA LYS A 229 -6.08 4.13 1.68
C LYS A 229 -6.51 3.23 2.83
N MET A 230 -7.38 3.74 3.68
CA MET A 230 -7.97 3.01 4.81
C MET A 230 -9.47 3.25 4.87
N LYS A 231 -10.23 2.21 5.21
CA LYS A 231 -11.67 2.32 5.52
C LYS A 231 -11.84 2.85 6.93
N ILE A 232 -12.61 3.93 7.09
CA ILE A 232 -12.96 4.51 8.38
C ILE A 232 -14.48 4.69 8.41
N GLY A 233 -15.16 3.88 9.23
CA GLY A 233 -16.62 3.81 9.22
C GLY A 233 -17.15 3.27 7.88
N LYS A 234 -17.95 4.08 7.19
CA LYS A 234 -18.59 3.75 5.89
C LYS A 234 -17.92 4.43 4.69
N GLU A 235 -16.70 4.94 4.85
CA GLU A 235 -15.98 5.63 3.78
C GLU A 235 -14.50 5.22 3.77
N TYR A 236 -13.83 5.45 2.65
CA TYR A 236 -12.39 5.34 2.51
C TYR A 236 -11.73 6.72 2.56
N TYR A 237 -10.53 6.74 3.12
CA TYR A 237 -9.69 7.93 3.23
C TYR A 237 -8.30 7.60 2.72
N GLN A 238 -7.79 8.41 1.81
CA GLN A 238 -6.44 8.25 1.25
C GLN A 238 -5.38 8.79 2.22
N GLN A 239 -4.17 8.22 2.16
CA GLN A 239 -2.97 8.82 2.75
C GLN A 239 -2.87 10.30 2.37
N GLY A 240 -2.58 11.15 3.35
CA GLY A 240 -2.58 12.60 3.18
C GLY A 240 -3.88 13.32 3.53
N THR A 241 -4.98 12.61 3.82
CA THR A 241 -6.18 13.23 4.37
C THR A 241 -6.09 13.36 5.90
N THR A 242 -6.79 14.35 6.46
CA THR A 242 -6.89 14.57 7.91
C THR A 242 -7.35 13.31 8.65
N LYS A 243 -8.51 12.74 8.31
CA LYS A 243 -9.03 11.54 9.00
C LYS A 243 -8.13 10.31 8.89
N TYR A 244 -7.40 10.17 7.78
CA TYR A 244 -6.41 9.11 7.67
C TYR A 244 -5.28 9.33 8.70
N ALA A 245 -4.73 10.55 8.78
CA ALA A 245 -3.69 10.87 9.75
C ALA A 245 -4.15 10.65 11.19
N GLU A 246 -5.40 11.01 11.53
CA GLU A 246 -5.99 10.73 12.84
C GLU A 246 -6.04 9.24 13.18
N ALA A 247 -6.55 8.43 12.24
CA ALA A 247 -6.72 7.00 12.45
C ALA A 247 -5.38 6.30 12.64
N ILE A 248 -4.37 6.69 11.85
CA ILE A 248 -3.00 6.17 11.98
C ILE A 248 -2.38 6.60 13.30
N THR A 249 -2.48 7.87 13.67
CA THR A 249 -1.96 8.37 14.96
C THR A 249 -2.59 7.61 16.13
N LYS A 250 -3.91 7.44 16.13
CA LYS A 250 -4.64 6.65 17.15
C LYS A 250 -4.22 5.18 17.16
N ASN A 251 -3.88 4.59 16.02
CA ASN A 251 -3.38 3.22 15.95
C ASN A 251 -1.97 3.10 16.51
N MET A 252 -1.05 4.00 16.12
CA MET A 252 0.31 4.08 16.65
C MET A 252 0.31 4.35 18.16
N ALA A 253 -0.67 5.12 18.68
CA ALA A 253 -0.83 5.36 20.11
C ALA A 253 -1.20 4.11 20.92
N LYS A 254 -1.66 3.02 20.29
CA LYS A 254 -1.93 1.74 20.96
C LYS A 254 -0.68 0.88 21.15
N ALA A 255 0.43 1.23 20.49
CA ALA A 255 1.68 0.49 20.62
C ALA A 255 2.24 0.54 22.06
N SER A 256 3.05 -0.45 22.43
CA SER A 256 3.66 -0.53 23.75
C SER A 256 4.46 0.74 24.09
N PRO A 257 4.56 1.10 25.38
CA PRO A 257 5.40 2.20 25.82
C PRO A 257 6.84 2.07 25.28
N ASN A 258 7.48 3.20 25.01
CA ASN A 258 8.86 3.32 24.49
C ASN A 258 9.11 2.89 23.03
N THR A 259 8.11 2.37 22.31
CA THR A 259 8.21 2.13 20.86
C THR A 259 8.30 3.46 20.08
N THR A 260 8.88 3.44 18.88
CA THR A 260 8.89 4.62 18.00
C THR A 260 7.48 5.02 17.58
N ASP A 261 6.58 4.05 17.40
CA ASP A 261 5.17 4.29 17.07
C ASP A 261 4.49 5.13 18.15
N LYS A 262 4.61 4.70 19.41
CA LYS A 262 4.05 5.43 20.56
C LYS A 262 4.67 6.82 20.71
N LYS A 263 5.99 6.95 20.49
CA LYS A 263 6.70 8.24 20.54
C LYS A 263 6.23 9.19 19.44
N ALA A 264 6.09 8.69 18.21
CA ALA A 264 5.60 9.47 17.08
C ALA A 264 4.15 9.89 17.27
N ALA A 265 3.27 8.99 17.73
CA ALA A 265 1.88 9.33 18.03
C ALA A 265 1.76 10.47 19.04
N ASN A 266 2.47 10.37 20.18
CA ASN A 266 2.46 11.41 21.20
C ASN A 266 3.03 12.76 20.66
N ALA A 267 4.07 12.71 19.82
CA ALA A 267 4.63 13.93 19.23
C ALA A 267 3.65 14.60 18.26
N ILE A 268 2.96 13.80 17.44
CA ILE A 268 1.95 14.26 16.49
C ILE A 268 0.78 14.91 17.24
N GLU A 269 0.25 14.27 18.28
CA GLU A 269 -0.85 14.79 19.12
C GLU A 269 -0.50 16.19 19.68
N VAL A 270 0.71 16.37 20.23
CA VAL A 270 1.16 17.67 20.75
C VAL A 270 1.32 18.72 19.63
N ALA A 271 1.87 18.33 18.48
CA ALA A 271 2.10 19.27 17.37
C ALA A 271 0.81 19.75 16.71
N ILE A 272 -0.24 18.91 16.71
CA ILE A 272 -1.57 19.28 16.24
C ILE A 272 -2.18 20.38 17.12
N GLU A 273 -2.10 20.24 18.46
CA GLU A 273 -2.61 21.24 19.40
C GLU A 273 -1.95 22.62 19.23
N SER A 274 -0.74 22.65 18.66
CA SER A 274 0.08 23.85 18.48
C SER A 274 0.13 24.36 17.05
N ASP A 275 -0.61 23.76 16.10
CA ASP A 275 -0.56 24.08 14.65
C ASP A 275 0.87 24.01 14.05
N ASN A 276 1.68 23.09 14.54
CA ASN A 276 3.09 22.96 14.16
C ASN A 276 3.37 21.63 13.45
N ILE A 277 2.46 21.24 12.56
CA ILE A 277 2.53 19.96 11.85
C ILE A 277 2.54 20.13 10.33
N LYS A 278 3.43 19.38 9.67
CA LYS A 278 3.45 19.23 8.22
C LYS A 278 3.22 17.79 7.84
N TYR A 279 2.39 17.56 6.83
CA TYR A 279 2.21 16.24 6.26
C TYR A 279 2.68 16.22 4.80
N LEU A 280 3.81 15.57 4.54
CA LEU A 280 4.49 15.59 3.25
C LEU A 280 4.26 14.28 2.50
N HIS A 281 4.07 14.41 1.19
CA HIS A 281 4.25 13.33 0.23
C HIS A 281 5.56 13.55 -0.49
N ILE A 282 6.39 12.53 -0.46
CA ILE A 282 7.70 12.56 -1.07
C ILE A 282 7.77 11.44 -2.10
N LYS A 283 7.76 11.83 -3.38
CA LYS A 283 7.82 10.91 -4.50
C LYS A 283 9.24 10.89 -5.05
N THR A 284 9.77 9.69 -5.27
CA THR A 284 11.11 9.46 -5.83
C THR A 284 10.97 8.79 -7.20
N PRO A 285 10.93 9.57 -8.30
CA PRO A 285 10.93 9.00 -9.64
C PRO A 285 12.15 8.09 -9.86
N ILE A 286 11.91 6.93 -10.49
CA ILE A 286 12.94 5.99 -10.92
C ILE A 286 12.89 5.93 -12.44
N THR A 287 13.90 6.49 -13.10
CA THR A 287 13.94 6.65 -14.55
C THR A 287 14.81 5.56 -15.17
N LYS A 288 14.24 4.77 -16.08
CA LYS A 288 14.99 3.74 -16.82
C LYS A 288 15.85 4.41 -17.90
N THR A 289 17.12 4.02 -17.99
CA THR A 289 18.05 4.43 -19.06
C THR A 289 18.70 3.20 -19.70
N ASP A 290 19.47 3.41 -20.78
CA ASP A 290 20.22 2.32 -21.43
C ASP A 290 21.28 1.69 -20.50
N GLY A 291 21.77 2.44 -19.52
CA GLY A 291 22.76 1.99 -18.53
C GLY A 291 22.15 1.44 -17.23
N GLY A 292 20.84 1.24 -17.18
CA GLY A 292 20.09 0.91 -15.96
C GLY A 292 19.24 2.09 -15.47
N SER A 293 18.47 1.86 -14.41
CA SER A 293 17.64 2.87 -13.79
C SER A 293 18.47 3.86 -12.98
N ILE A 294 17.96 5.08 -12.86
CA ILE A 294 18.58 6.15 -12.06
C ILE A 294 17.54 6.87 -11.20
N VAL A 295 17.99 7.43 -10.08
CA VAL A 295 17.24 8.36 -9.24
C VAL A 295 17.94 9.70 -9.30
N GLY A 296 17.38 10.66 -10.02
CA GLY A 296 17.98 11.99 -10.19
C GLY A 296 17.48 13.03 -9.19
N GLU A 297 16.23 12.90 -8.78
CA GLU A 297 15.54 13.90 -7.96
C GLU A 297 14.40 13.29 -7.15
N VAL A 298 13.93 14.07 -6.19
CA VAL A 298 12.78 13.78 -5.35
C VAL A 298 11.80 14.94 -5.41
N GLU A 299 10.52 14.65 -5.64
CA GLU A 299 9.44 15.62 -5.58
C GLU A 299 8.81 15.63 -4.18
N ILE A 300 8.74 16.80 -3.55
CA ILE A 300 8.09 17.00 -2.25
C ILE A 300 6.84 17.84 -2.46
N SER A 301 5.73 17.45 -1.84
CA SER A 301 4.50 18.24 -1.77
C SER A 301 3.85 18.12 -0.39
N GLU A 302 3.30 19.21 0.13
CA GLU A 302 2.55 19.21 1.39
C GLU A 302 1.09 18.84 1.10
N PHE A 303 0.56 17.87 1.83
CA PHE A 303 -0.88 17.61 1.84
C PHE A 303 -1.60 18.77 2.48
N ASP A 304 -2.79 19.07 1.96
CA ASP A 304 -3.69 20.03 2.56
C ASP A 304 -4.56 19.29 3.57
N ILE A 305 -4.17 19.37 4.84
CA ILE A 305 -4.91 18.80 5.95
C ILE A 305 -5.58 19.92 6.74
N GLU A 306 -6.85 19.74 7.05
CA GLU A 306 -7.49 20.47 8.13
C GLU A 306 -6.81 20.03 9.43
N LEU A 307 -6.39 21.01 10.23
CA LEU A 307 -5.84 20.77 11.55
C LEU A 307 -6.95 20.22 12.45
N LEU A 308 -6.63 19.17 13.22
CA LEU A 308 -7.60 18.43 14.03
C LEU A 308 -8.22 19.27 15.15
#